data_AF-A0A2N2SAJ5-F1
#
_entry.id   AF-A0A2N2SAJ5-F1
#
_cell.length_a   1.000
_cell.length_b   1.000
_cell.length_c   1.000
_cell.angle_alpha   90.00
_cell.angle_beta   90.00
_cell.angle_gamma   90.00
#
_symmetry.space_group_name_H-M   'P 1'
#
loop_
_entity.id
_entity.type
_entity.pdbx_description
1 polymer ?
#
loop_
_entity_poly.entity_id
_entity_poly.type
_entity_poly.pdbx_seq_one_letter_code
_entity_poly.pdbx_strand_id
1 'polypeptide(L)'
;MLTSKTNILAQKLNLKERKLTLRWLLALSSLPLFGIYAAFAIAPQTAIEDIEISTVIEEITLPQALPNELPALQTENGFTSESFWQVEQVRRDDTLASVLNRLNINNQDAITFLRSHPDASPLSTQLRPGRSIQAETNSLGELIQLEYEIDSANTLIVERAADGYRAYKNESALETLPTLKSAEITSSLFAATDAANIPDRIAIQMAEIFSSEIDFHTDLRKGDHFNVVYESQYRGGQLVKSGLVLAAEFTNQGKTHRAIMYRNPEGQVNYFTPEGKSLHKSFLRSPLEFSRISSGFSMGRFHPVLQKMRAHKGVDFAAPTGTRIKASSDGVVSFVGVKGGYGNAVILKHQNNMSTLYGHLSRFAPGLRKGQKVSQGQIIGNVGMTGLATGPHLHYELLVNGRHVDPMKVALPTAASIAPKYRADFFARSTPLIAQLALLGANRVASIE
;
A
#
# COMPACT_ATOMS: atom_id res chain seq x y z
N MET A 1 -38.35 42.92 67.99
CA MET A 1 -37.92 41.68 68.67
C MET A 1 -37.72 40.59 67.63
N LEU A 2 -36.50 40.03 67.56
CA LEU A 2 -36.14 38.62 67.27
C LEU A 2 -36.59 38.02 65.91
N THR A 3 -35.72 37.92 64.89
CA THR A 3 -34.72 36.86 64.56
C THR A 3 -35.21 35.73 63.63
N SER A 4 -34.69 35.76 62.40
CA SER A 4 -33.99 34.72 61.63
C SER A 4 -34.56 33.30 61.38
N LYS A 5 -34.32 32.88 60.11
CA LYS A 5 -33.81 31.58 59.58
C LYS A 5 -34.78 30.63 58.84
N THR A 6 -34.40 30.48 57.56
CA THR A 6 -34.54 29.38 56.57
C THR A 6 -34.93 27.99 57.07
N ASN A 7 -35.68 27.23 56.26
CA ASN A 7 -35.31 25.87 55.85
C ASN A 7 -36.12 25.33 54.65
N ILE A 8 -35.37 24.80 53.69
CA ILE A 8 -35.77 23.85 52.64
C ILE A 8 -36.06 22.51 53.32
N LEU A 9 -37.10 21.77 52.91
CA LEU A 9 -37.09 20.29 52.93
C LEU A 9 -38.26 19.68 52.15
N ALA A 10 -37.86 18.90 51.14
CA ALA A 10 -38.69 18.02 50.34
C ALA A 10 -39.28 16.87 51.18
N GLN A 11 -40.49 16.46 50.81
CA GLN A 11 -41.23 15.36 51.42
C GLN A 11 -40.48 14.03 51.29
N LYS A 12 -40.30 13.38 52.44
CA LYS A 12 -39.74 12.05 52.62
C LYS A 12 -40.80 11.00 52.22
N LEU A 13 -40.48 10.18 51.21
CA LEU A 13 -41.25 8.99 50.84
C LEU A 13 -41.13 7.91 51.91
N ASN A 14 -42.29 7.36 52.28
CA ASN A 14 -42.50 6.31 53.25
C ASN A 14 -42.18 4.94 52.60
N LEU A 15 -41.00 4.38 52.88
CA LEU A 15 -40.66 3.01 52.47
C LEU A 15 -40.84 2.07 53.68
N LYS A 16 -41.90 1.26 53.60
CA LYS A 16 -42.22 0.18 54.51
C LYS A 16 -41.27 -0.99 54.20
N GLU A 17 -40.18 -1.12 54.95
CA GLU A 17 -39.25 -2.25 54.80
C GLU A 17 -39.95 -3.57 55.14
N ARG A 18 -40.08 -4.44 54.14
CA ARG A 18 -40.61 -5.80 54.29
C ARG A 18 -39.45 -6.72 54.64
N LYS A 19 -39.30 -7.09 55.92
CA LYS A 19 -38.28 -8.03 56.39
C LYS A 19 -38.50 -9.42 55.78
N LEU A 20 -37.71 -9.77 54.76
CA LEU A 20 -37.55 -11.16 54.31
C LEU A 20 -36.75 -11.92 55.36
N THR A 21 -37.33 -13.00 55.91
CA THR A 21 -36.65 -13.81 56.92
C THR A 21 -35.51 -14.60 56.29
N LEU A 22 -34.40 -14.77 57.02
CA LEU A 22 -33.15 -15.37 56.54
C LEU A 22 -33.33 -16.76 55.89
N ARG A 23 -34.38 -17.49 56.26
CA ARG A 23 -34.78 -18.77 55.65
C ARG A 23 -35.14 -18.64 54.16
N TRP A 24 -35.75 -17.54 53.75
CA TRP A 24 -36.10 -17.29 52.35
C TRP A 24 -34.88 -16.90 51.51
N LEU A 25 -33.90 -16.21 52.09
CA LEU A 25 -32.63 -15.91 51.41
C LEU A 25 -31.81 -17.18 51.17
N LEU A 26 -31.77 -18.10 52.14
CA LEU A 26 -31.11 -19.40 51.99
C LEU A 26 -31.79 -20.29 50.94
N ALA A 27 -33.13 -20.30 50.90
CA ALA A 27 -33.87 -21.05 49.89
C ALA A 27 -33.69 -20.48 48.46
N LEU A 28 -33.62 -19.15 48.31
CA LEU A 28 -33.36 -18.52 47.02
C LEU A 28 -31.91 -18.71 46.54
N SER A 29 -30.93 -18.75 47.46
CA SER A 29 -29.53 -18.94 47.08
C SER A 29 -29.18 -20.37 46.69
N SER A 30 -29.97 -21.38 47.11
CA SER A 30 -29.77 -22.78 46.72
C SER A 30 -30.32 -23.15 45.33
N LEU A 31 -31.26 -22.36 44.80
CA LEU A 31 -31.86 -22.57 43.47
C LEU A 31 -30.85 -22.55 42.30
N PRO A 32 -29.92 -21.59 42.19
CA PRO A 32 -28.91 -21.62 41.13
C PRO A 32 -27.92 -22.78 41.28
N LEU A 33 -27.67 -23.27 42.50
CA LEU A 33 -26.78 -24.41 42.73
C LEU A 33 -27.36 -25.72 42.15
N PHE A 34 -28.67 -25.93 42.29
CA PHE A 34 -29.35 -27.08 41.70
C PHE A 34 -29.46 -27.00 40.17
N GLY A 35 -29.60 -25.79 39.61
CA GLY A 35 -29.59 -25.58 38.16
C GLY A 35 -28.25 -25.94 37.50
N ILE A 36 -27.14 -25.66 38.17
CA ILE A 36 -25.79 -26.01 37.69
C ILE A 36 -25.56 -27.53 37.76
N TYR A 37 -26.06 -28.20 38.80
CA TYR A 37 -25.92 -29.67 38.93
C TYR A 37 -26.75 -30.44 37.90
N ALA A 38 -27.94 -29.95 37.54
CA ALA A 38 -28.76 -30.54 36.49
C ALA A 38 -28.15 -30.39 35.09
N ALA A 39 -27.44 -29.29 34.82
CA ALA A 39 -26.77 -29.06 33.53
C ALA A 39 -25.57 -30.01 33.30
N PHE A 40 -24.87 -30.43 34.35
CA PHE A 40 -23.79 -31.42 34.25
C PHE A 40 -24.28 -32.88 34.19
N ALA A 41 -25.50 -33.17 34.67
CA ALA A 41 -26.04 -34.52 34.71
C ALA A 41 -26.76 -34.98 33.42
N ILE A 42 -27.04 -34.07 32.48
CA ILE A 42 -27.79 -34.35 31.24
C ILE A 42 -26.93 -34.12 29.98
N ALA A 43 -25.63 -33.86 30.13
CA ALA A 43 -24.73 -33.99 28.98
C ALA A 43 -24.77 -35.48 28.57
N PRO A 44 -25.28 -35.83 27.36
CA PRO A 44 -25.19 -37.20 26.90
C PRO A 44 -23.71 -37.54 26.93
N GLN A 45 -23.37 -38.66 27.55
CA GLN A 45 -22.05 -39.24 27.38
C GLN A 45 -21.86 -39.36 25.88
N THR A 46 -21.08 -38.44 25.31
CA THR A 46 -20.60 -38.57 23.94
C THR A 46 -19.88 -39.89 23.97
N ALA A 47 -20.50 -40.93 23.40
CA ALA A 47 -19.81 -42.16 23.14
C ALA A 47 -18.63 -41.72 22.30
N ILE A 48 -17.45 -41.73 22.93
CA ILE A 48 -16.21 -41.65 22.21
C ILE A 48 -16.28 -42.92 21.39
N GLU A 49 -16.60 -42.79 20.10
CA GLU A 49 -16.36 -43.86 19.15
C GLU A 49 -14.93 -44.28 19.46
N ASP A 50 -14.76 -45.50 19.97
CA ASP A 50 -13.44 -46.10 20.10
C ASP A 50 -12.92 -46.16 18.67
N ILE A 51 -12.20 -45.11 18.28
CA ILE A 51 -11.46 -45.09 17.03
C ILE A 51 -10.49 -46.22 17.23
N GLU A 52 -10.71 -47.35 16.57
CA GLU A 52 -9.71 -48.41 16.52
C GLU A 52 -8.48 -47.79 15.88
N ILE A 53 -7.54 -47.37 16.73
CA ILE A 53 -6.25 -46.84 16.29
C ILE A 53 -5.46 -48.06 15.82
N SER A 54 -5.70 -48.45 14.57
CA SER A 54 -4.81 -49.39 13.90
C SER A 54 -3.50 -48.64 13.64
N THR A 55 -2.43 -49.08 14.29
CA THR A 55 -1.10 -48.63 13.91
C THR A 55 -0.77 -49.33 12.60
N VAL A 56 -1.03 -48.65 11.49
CA VAL A 56 -0.57 -49.10 10.18
C VAL A 56 0.93 -48.82 10.13
N ILE A 57 1.72 -49.82 10.49
CA ILE A 57 3.15 -49.84 10.18
C ILE A 57 3.24 -50.20 8.71
N GLU A 58 3.09 -49.20 7.85
CA GLU A 58 3.53 -49.30 6.48
C GLU A 58 5.06 -49.26 6.52
N GLU A 59 5.70 -50.43 6.39
CA GLU A 59 7.11 -50.45 5.99
C GLU A 59 7.15 -49.84 4.59
N ILE A 60 7.36 -48.53 4.53
CA ILE A 60 7.74 -47.86 3.30
C ILE A 60 9.04 -48.52 2.92
N THR A 61 8.98 -49.48 2.00
CA THR A 61 10.17 -49.97 1.33
C THR A 61 10.81 -48.72 0.77
N LEU A 62 11.96 -48.32 1.35
CA LEU A 62 12.85 -47.38 0.70
C LEU A 62 12.91 -47.82 -0.76
N PRO A 63 12.64 -46.92 -1.72
CA PRO A 63 12.66 -47.31 -3.12
C PRO A 63 13.94 -48.09 -3.31
N GLN A 64 13.80 -49.39 -3.61
CA GLN A 64 14.96 -50.18 -3.98
C GLN A 64 15.55 -49.37 -5.12
N ALA A 65 16.77 -48.87 -4.93
CA ALA A 65 17.46 -48.15 -5.98
C ALA A 65 17.37 -49.06 -7.19
N LEU A 66 16.51 -48.69 -8.15
CA LEU A 66 16.41 -49.38 -9.42
C LEU A 66 17.86 -49.38 -9.91
N PRO A 67 18.51 -50.53 -10.11
CA PRO A 67 19.93 -50.56 -10.41
C PRO A 67 20.30 -49.79 -11.70
N ASN A 68 19.34 -49.22 -12.41
CA ASN A 68 19.48 -48.58 -13.72
C ASN A 68 18.66 -47.27 -13.92
N GLU A 69 18.23 -46.56 -12.87
CA GLU A 69 17.63 -45.21 -13.03
C GLU A 69 18.41 -44.08 -12.35
N LEU A 70 19.72 -44.27 -12.18
CA LEU A 70 20.62 -43.11 -12.30
C LEU A 70 20.51 -42.66 -13.77
N PRO A 71 20.33 -41.34 -14.07
CA PRO A 71 20.41 -40.88 -15.45
C PRO A 71 21.71 -41.43 -16.01
N ALA A 72 21.63 -42.20 -17.11
CA ALA A 72 22.79 -42.85 -17.70
C ALA A 72 23.94 -41.83 -17.72
N LEU A 73 24.94 -42.04 -16.86
CA LEU A 73 26.15 -41.24 -16.82
C LEU A 73 26.67 -41.28 -18.25
N GLN A 74 26.58 -40.15 -18.96
CA GLN A 74 27.01 -40.07 -20.34
C GLN A 74 28.53 -40.27 -20.33
N THR A 75 28.94 -41.52 -20.55
CA THR A 75 30.33 -41.89 -20.72
C THR A 75 30.75 -41.47 -22.11
N GLU A 76 31.28 -40.25 -22.25
CA GLU A 76 32.30 -40.04 -23.27
C GLU A 76 33.62 -40.58 -22.72
N ASN A 77 34.21 -41.56 -23.41
CA ASN A 77 35.54 -42.12 -23.14
C ASN A 77 35.74 -42.91 -21.83
N GLY A 78 34.69 -43.52 -21.26
CA GLY A 78 34.85 -44.52 -20.21
C GLY A 78 35.18 -43.99 -18.81
N PHE A 79 35.03 -42.68 -18.57
CA PHE A 79 35.03 -42.09 -17.24
C PHE A 79 33.60 -41.69 -16.89
N THR A 80 33.08 -42.17 -15.76
CA THR A 80 31.90 -41.56 -15.13
C THR A 80 32.33 -40.17 -14.67
N SER A 81 31.94 -39.13 -15.39
CA SER A 81 32.20 -37.75 -14.97
C SER A 81 31.25 -37.42 -13.82
N GLU A 82 31.55 -37.97 -12.64
CA GLU A 82 30.89 -37.56 -11.41
C GLU A 82 31.25 -36.10 -11.17
N SER A 83 30.24 -35.24 -11.22
CA SER A 83 30.34 -33.85 -10.81
C SER A 83 29.82 -33.69 -9.38
N PHE A 84 30.47 -32.79 -8.64
CA PHE A 84 30.18 -32.54 -7.23
C PHE A 84 29.91 -31.06 -7.03
N TRP A 85 28.76 -30.77 -6.43
CA TRP A 85 28.41 -29.43 -5.99
C TRP A 85 28.95 -29.17 -4.60
N GLN A 86 29.69 -28.07 -4.46
CA GLN A 86 30.15 -27.55 -3.19
C GLN A 86 29.63 -26.13 -2.99
N VAL A 87 29.22 -25.82 -1.77
CA VAL A 87 28.71 -24.50 -1.39
C VAL A 87 29.53 -23.98 -0.22
N GLU A 88 30.07 -22.79 -0.37
CA GLU A 88 30.84 -22.09 0.65
C GLU A 88 30.27 -20.69 0.88
N GLN A 89 30.41 -20.20 2.11
CA GLN A 89 30.21 -18.79 2.39
C GLN A 89 31.56 -18.08 2.45
N VAL A 90 31.62 -16.90 1.83
CA VAL A 90 32.77 -16.01 1.92
C VAL A 90 32.88 -15.54 3.37
N ARG A 91 34.05 -15.73 3.98
CA ARG A 91 34.36 -15.38 5.36
C ARG A 91 35.06 -14.03 5.41
N ARG A 92 35.14 -13.45 6.61
CA ARG A 92 35.97 -12.26 6.81
C ARG A 92 37.42 -12.60 6.52
N ASP A 93 38.11 -11.73 5.79
CA ASP A 93 39.52 -11.85 5.37
C ASP A 93 39.81 -12.96 4.35
N ASP A 94 38.78 -13.54 3.73
CA ASP A 94 38.96 -14.46 2.61
C ASP A 94 39.59 -13.76 1.39
N THR A 95 40.54 -14.45 0.78
CA THR A 95 41.00 -14.17 -0.59
C THR A 95 40.29 -15.08 -1.58
N LEU A 96 40.24 -14.69 -2.86
CA LEU A 96 39.72 -15.57 -3.91
C LEU A 96 40.44 -16.92 -3.90
N ALA A 97 41.76 -16.95 -3.73
CA ALA A 97 42.54 -18.18 -3.67
C ALA A 97 42.11 -19.09 -2.49
N SER A 98 41.88 -18.54 -1.29
CA SER A 98 41.45 -19.33 -0.14
C SER A 98 40.04 -19.90 -0.30
N VAL A 99 39.14 -19.18 -0.98
CA VAL A 99 37.77 -19.65 -1.26
C VAL A 99 37.78 -20.76 -2.30
N LEU A 100 38.50 -20.57 -3.42
CA LEU A 100 38.62 -21.58 -4.47
C LEU A 100 39.24 -22.89 -3.96
N ASN A 101 40.22 -22.81 -3.05
CA ASN A 101 40.79 -23.99 -2.41
C ASN A 101 39.76 -24.75 -1.55
N ARG A 102 38.88 -24.05 -0.81
CA ARG A 102 37.80 -24.70 -0.05
C ARG A 102 36.74 -25.33 -0.95
N LEU A 103 36.50 -24.74 -2.13
CA LEU A 103 35.64 -25.30 -3.17
C LEU A 103 36.32 -26.42 -4.00
N ASN A 104 37.52 -26.85 -3.61
CA ASN A 104 38.32 -27.88 -4.29
C ASN A 104 38.55 -27.60 -5.79
N ILE A 105 38.66 -26.32 -6.16
CA ILE A 105 38.96 -25.91 -7.54
C ILE A 105 40.48 -25.85 -7.71
N ASN A 106 41.02 -26.83 -8.43
CA ASN A 106 42.46 -27.04 -8.58
C ASN A 106 42.99 -26.79 -10.00
N ASN A 107 42.09 -26.50 -10.95
CA ASN A 107 42.45 -26.25 -12.34
C ASN A 107 43.03 -24.82 -12.55
N GLN A 108 44.26 -24.74 -13.05
CA GLN A 108 45.00 -23.49 -13.21
C GLN A 108 44.36 -22.52 -14.22
N ASP A 109 43.74 -23.04 -15.29
CA ASP A 109 43.08 -22.22 -16.30
C ASP A 109 41.84 -21.53 -15.71
N ALA A 110 41.05 -22.27 -14.92
CA ALA A 110 39.91 -21.74 -14.17
C ALA A 110 40.36 -20.64 -13.19
N ILE A 111 41.38 -20.93 -12.38
CA ILE A 111 41.90 -19.98 -11.37
C ILE A 111 42.41 -18.70 -12.05
N THR A 112 43.07 -18.83 -13.20
CA THR A 112 43.57 -17.69 -13.97
C THR A 112 42.40 -16.87 -14.51
N PHE A 113 41.42 -17.53 -15.14
CA PHE A 113 40.22 -16.88 -15.67
C PHE A 113 39.44 -16.13 -14.59
N LEU A 114 39.12 -16.78 -13.47
CA LEU A 114 38.36 -16.20 -12.35
C LEU A 114 39.07 -15.00 -11.71
N ARG A 115 40.40 -14.94 -11.79
CA ARG A 115 41.21 -13.86 -11.20
C ARG A 115 41.34 -12.64 -12.12
N SER A 116 41.57 -12.86 -13.41
CA SER A 116 42.00 -11.79 -14.33
C SER A 116 41.01 -11.44 -15.44
N HIS A 117 40.03 -12.30 -15.74
CA HIS A 117 39.10 -12.01 -16.83
C HIS A 117 38.15 -10.86 -16.46
N PRO A 118 37.92 -9.84 -17.33
CA PRO A 118 37.06 -8.71 -17.02
C PRO A 118 35.64 -9.10 -16.60
N ASP A 119 35.06 -10.09 -17.27
CA ASP A 119 33.70 -10.56 -16.99
C ASP A 119 33.59 -11.31 -15.65
N ALA A 120 34.69 -11.88 -15.17
CA ALA A 120 34.79 -12.53 -13.85
C ALA A 120 35.24 -11.56 -12.73
N SER A 121 35.47 -10.28 -13.04
CA SER A 121 35.95 -9.27 -12.09
C SER A 121 35.15 -9.13 -10.78
N PRO A 122 33.84 -9.47 -10.68
CA PRO A 122 33.16 -9.45 -9.38
C PRO A 122 33.81 -10.38 -8.33
N LEU A 123 34.46 -11.48 -8.73
CA LEU A 123 35.17 -12.38 -7.81
C LEU A 123 36.45 -11.80 -7.24
N SER A 124 37.09 -10.85 -7.94
CA SER A 124 38.31 -10.19 -7.47
C SER A 124 38.05 -8.81 -6.85
N THR A 125 36.99 -8.12 -7.27
CA THR A 125 36.67 -6.75 -6.81
C THR A 125 35.51 -6.67 -5.83
N GLN A 126 34.64 -7.67 -5.79
CA GLN A 126 33.39 -7.66 -5.01
C GLN A 126 33.18 -8.94 -4.20
N LEU A 127 34.27 -9.63 -3.82
CA LEU A 127 34.22 -10.76 -2.89
C LEU A 127 33.86 -10.24 -1.49
N ARG A 128 32.62 -10.48 -1.04
CA ARG A 128 32.08 -9.90 0.20
C ARG A 128 31.76 -10.98 1.23
N PRO A 129 32.18 -10.82 2.50
CA PRO A 129 31.82 -11.74 3.57
C PRO A 129 30.30 -11.92 3.69
N GLY A 130 29.87 -13.16 3.97
CA GLY A 130 28.48 -13.58 4.09
C GLY A 130 27.79 -13.93 2.77
N ARG A 131 28.43 -13.71 1.61
CA ARG A 131 27.88 -14.13 0.31
C ARG A 131 28.16 -15.60 0.03
N SER A 132 27.20 -16.26 -0.61
CA SER A 132 27.33 -17.64 -1.04
C SER A 132 28.10 -17.73 -2.36
N ILE A 133 28.99 -18.71 -2.45
CA ILE A 133 29.65 -19.13 -3.67
C ILE A 133 29.49 -20.64 -3.79
N GLN A 134 29.05 -21.10 -4.93
CA GLN A 134 28.87 -22.51 -5.21
C GLN A 134 29.62 -22.89 -6.47
N ALA A 135 30.19 -24.08 -6.48
CA ALA A 135 30.92 -24.59 -7.62
C ALA A 135 30.57 -26.06 -7.87
N GLU A 136 30.40 -26.39 -9.14
CA GLU A 136 30.38 -27.74 -9.65
C GLU A 136 31.77 -28.07 -10.16
N THR A 137 32.37 -29.13 -9.62
CA THR A 137 33.68 -29.64 -10.04
C THR A 137 33.60 -31.11 -10.37
N ASN A 138 34.46 -31.60 -11.27
CA ASN A 138 34.62 -33.04 -11.44
C ASN A 138 35.51 -33.65 -10.34
N SER A 139 35.68 -34.97 -10.36
CA SER A 139 36.54 -35.70 -9.40
C SER A 139 38.00 -35.25 -9.35
N LEU A 140 38.50 -34.53 -10.37
CA LEU A 140 39.85 -33.97 -10.43
C LEU A 140 39.94 -32.53 -9.91
N GLY A 141 38.83 -31.93 -9.48
CA GLY A 141 38.76 -30.53 -9.07
C GLY A 141 38.81 -29.55 -10.25
N GLU A 142 38.48 -30.00 -11.46
CA GLU A 142 38.29 -29.11 -12.60
C GLU A 142 36.92 -28.45 -12.52
N LEU A 143 36.89 -27.14 -12.76
CA LEU A 143 35.66 -26.37 -12.67
C LEU A 143 34.75 -26.64 -13.87
N ILE A 144 33.51 -27.00 -13.59
CA ILE A 144 32.43 -27.12 -14.58
C ILE A 144 31.61 -25.82 -14.57
N GLN A 145 31.16 -25.41 -13.39
CA GLN A 145 30.35 -24.21 -13.19
C GLN A 145 30.63 -23.57 -11.83
N LEU A 146 30.58 -22.24 -11.73
CA LEU A 146 30.67 -21.47 -10.50
C LEU A 146 29.59 -20.40 -10.51
N GLU A 147 28.87 -20.28 -9.41
CA GLU A 147 27.92 -19.22 -9.17
C GLU A 147 28.30 -18.43 -7.93
N TYR A 148 28.35 -17.12 -8.07
CA TYR A 148 28.67 -16.21 -6.98
C TYR A 148 27.57 -15.15 -6.83
N GLU A 149 26.96 -15.11 -5.65
CA GLU A 149 25.97 -14.10 -5.32
C GLU A 149 26.66 -12.74 -5.06
N ILE A 150 26.60 -11.84 -6.04
CA ILE A 150 27.20 -10.50 -5.92
C ILE A 150 26.37 -9.66 -4.94
N ASP A 151 25.05 -9.66 -5.15
CA ASP A 151 24.04 -9.02 -4.32
C ASP A 151 22.69 -9.74 -4.50
N SER A 152 21.61 -9.24 -3.89
CA SER A 152 20.28 -9.86 -3.97
C SER A 152 19.67 -9.85 -5.37
N ALA A 153 20.28 -9.13 -6.31
CA ALA A 153 19.85 -9.03 -7.68
C ALA A 153 20.73 -9.78 -8.66
N ASN A 154 22.04 -9.82 -8.44
CA ASN A 154 23.01 -10.20 -9.44
C ASN A 154 23.77 -11.44 -8.98
N THR A 155 23.71 -12.49 -9.79
CA THR A 155 24.57 -13.67 -9.65
C THR A 155 25.57 -13.67 -10.80
N LEU A 156 26.85 -13.78 -10.48
CA LEU A 156 27.86 -14.10 -11.50
C LEU A 156 27.79 -15.59 -11.77
N ILE A 157 27.65 -15.98 -13.04
CA ILE A 157 27.78 -17.36 -13.49
C ILE A 157 29.06 -17.46 -14.30
N VAL A 158 29.90 -18.43 -13.97
CA VAL A 158 31.08 -18.82 -14.74
C VAL A 158 30.93 -20.29 -15.08
N GLU A 159 31.10 -20.64 -16.34
CA GLU A 159 30.95 -22.02 -16.79
C GLU A 159 31.99 -22.38 -17.84
N ARG A 160 32.29 -23.67 -17.92
CA ARG A 160 33.20 -24.23 -18.91
C ARG A 160 32.59 -24.11 -20.31
N ALA A 161 33.36 -23.59 -21.24
CA ALA A 161 33.00 -23.43 -22.65
C ALA A 161 33.96 -24.25 -23.54
N ALA A 162 33.70 -24.30 -24.85
CA ALA A 162 34.55 -25.03 -25.81
C ALA A 162 36.02 -24.56 -25.77
N ASP A 163 36.24 -23.25 -25.59
CA ASP A 163 37.57 -22.62 -25.63
C ASP A 163 37.99 -22.04 -24.25
N GLY A 164 37.65 -22.73 -23.15
CA GLY A 164 38.03 -22.35 -21.79
C GLY A 164 36.82 -22.06 -20.90
N TYR A 165 36.65 -20.81 -20.47
CA TYR A 165 35.55 -20.41 -19.60
C TYR A 165 34.85 -19.16 -20.13
N ARG A 166 33.55 -19.06 -19.84
CA ARG A 166 32.77 -17.84 -20.07
C ARG A 166 32.15 -17.38 -18.75
N ALA A 167 32.06 -16.07 -18.57
CA ALA A 167 31.42 -15.46 -17.41
C ALA A 167 30.34 -14.48 -17.86
N TYR A 168 29.21 -14.48 -17.18
CA TYR A 168 28.15 -13.51 -17.40
C TYR A 168 27.37 -13.27 -16.10
N LYS A 169 26.74 -12.10 -16.00
CA LYS A 169 25.86 -11.79 -14.87
C LYS A 169 24.44 -12.18 -15.22
N ASN A 170 23.81 -12.91 -14.32
CA ASN A 170 22.39 -13.19 -14.34
C ASN A 170 21.70 -12.28 -13.32
N GLU A 171 20.82 -11.38 -13.79
CA GLU A 171 20.00 -10.57 -12.91
C GLU A 171 18.70 -11.34 -12.59
N SER A 172 18.48 -11.61 -11.31
CA SER A 172 17.22 -12.16 -10.82
C SER A 172 16.08 -11.23 -11.20
N ALA A 173 15.09 -11.80 -11.89
CA ALA A 173 13.89 -11.06 -12.29
C ALA A 173 13.15 -10.52 -11.05
N LEU A 174 12.50 -9.37 -11.21
CA LEU A 174 11.58 -8.87 -10.18
C LEU A 174 10.32 -9.72 -10.21
N GLU A 175 10.06 -10.42 -9.12
CA GLU A 175 8.81 -11.13 -8.89
C GLU A 175 7.81 -10.17 -8.27
N THR A 176 6.60 -10.04 -8.84
CA THR A 176 5.55 -9.19 -8.27
C THR A 176 4.47 -10.06 -7.66
N LEU A 177 4.30 -9.98 -6.34
CA LEU A 177 3.35 -10.77 -5.57
C LEU A 177 2.32 -9.87 -4.88
N PRO A 178 1.04 -10.28 -4.81
CA PRO A 178 0.06 -9.58 -4.00
C PRO A 178 0.37 -9.77 -2.51
N THR A 179 0.40 -8.67 -1.76
CA THR A 179 0.52 -8.65 -0.31
C THR A 179 -0.78 -8.16 0.30
N LEU A 180 -1.26 -8.90 1.30
CA LEU A 180 -2.53 -8.66 1.99
C LEU A 180 -2.26 -8.17 3.41
N LYS A 181 -2.87 -7.06 3.81
CA LYS A 181 -2.70 -6.46 5.13
C LYS A 181 -4.03 -5.92 5.66
N SER A 182 -4.19 -5.93 6.98
CA SER A 182 -5.31 -5.31 7.69
C SER A 182 -4.79 -4.44 8.82
N ALA A 183 -5.47 -3.32 9.11
CA ALA A 183 -5.14 -2.48 10.25
C ALA A 183 -6.38 -1.80 10.83
N GLU A 184 -6.27 -1.33 12.06
CA GLU A 184 -7.26 -0.51 12.75
C GLU A 184 -6.70 0.88 13.01
N ILE A 185 -7.54 1.90 12.84
CA ILE A 185 -7.23 3.29 13.10
C ILE A 185 -7.28 3.51 14.61
N THR A 186 -6.15 3.91 15.18
CA THR A 186 -6.06 4.37 16.57
C THR A 186 -5.91 5.88 16.66
N SER A 187 -5.17 6.49 15.73
CA SER A 187 -4.88 7.93 15.69
C SER A 187 -4.92 8.52 14.28
N SER A 188 -4.25 7.90 13.31
CA SER A 188 -4.22 8.34 11.91
C SER A 188 -4.03 7.16 10.95
N LEU A 189 -4.28 7.39 9.66
CA LEU A 189 -4.01 6.39 8.62
C LEU A 189 -2.54 5.96 8.61
N PHE A 190 -1.61 6.93 8.64
CA PHE A 190 -0.17 6.65 8.59
C PHE A 190 0.31 5.86 9.81
N ALA A 191 -0.15 6.22 11.02
CA ALA A 191 0.19 5.47 12.22
C ALA A 191 -0.31 4.02 12.18
N ALA A 192 -1.50 3.79 11.62
CA ALA A 192 -2.05 2.45 11.45
C ALA A 192 -1.30 1.64 10.38
N THR A 193 -0.89 2.27 9.27
CA THR A 193 -0.08 1.60 8.24
C THR A 193 1.32 1.24 8.76
N ASP A 194 1.95 2.13 9.53
CA ASP A 194 3.25 1.86 10.16
C ASP A 194 3.18 0.66 11.11
N ALA A 195 2.16 0.64 11.98
CA ALA A 195 1.93 -0.46 12.92
C ALA A 195 1.68 -1.81 12.20
N ALA A 196 1.12 -1.79 11.00
CA ALA A 196 0.85 -2.97 10.17
C ALA A 196 2.02 -3.35 9.24
N ASN A 197 3.15 -2.62 9.28
CA ASN A 197 4.27 -2.73 8.34
C ASN A 197 3.82 -2.57 6.87
N ILE A 198 2.97 -1.57 6.62
CA ILE A 198 2.51 -1.18 5.29
C ILE A 198 3.30 0.07 4.86
N PRO A 199 4.00 0.05 3.72
CA PRO A 199 4.83 1.18 3.30
C PRO A 199 4.02 2.47 3.03
N ASP A 200 4.61 3.64 3.32
CA ASP A 200 3.99 4.98 3.19
C ASP A 200 3.34 5.22 1.83
N ARG A 201 3.96 4.72 0.75
CA ARG A 201 3.43 4.84 -0.61
C ARG A 201 2.04 4.20 -0.75
N ILE A 202 1.79 3.11 -0.05
CA ILE A 202 0.49 2.43 -0.04
C ILE A 202 -0.51 3.26 0.76
N ALA A 203 -0.11 3.82 1.91
CA ALA A 203 -0.94 4.74 2.70
C ALA A 203 -1.39 5.97 1.88
N ILE A 204 -0.46 6.58 1.14
CA ILE A 204 -0.74 7.72 0.25
C ILE A 204 -1.73 7.32 -0.84
N GLN A 205 -1.52 6.19 -1.52
CA GLN A 205 -2.45 5.70 -2.54
C GLN A 205 -3.85 5.46 -1.96
N MET A 206 -3.97 4.85 -0.79
CA MET A 206 -5.26 4.64 -0.14
C MET A 206 -5.97 5.96 0.18
N ALA A 207 -5.23 6.96 0.70
CA ALA A 207 -5.77 8.28 0.96
C ALA A 207 -6.28 8.95 -0.32
N GLU A 208 -5.54 8.83 -1.43
CA GLU A 208 -5.93 9.36 -2.74
C GLU A 208 -7.19 8.67 -3.28
N ILE A 209 -7.21 7.34 -3.28
CA ILE A 209 -8.29 6.48 -3.78
C ILE A 209 -9.62 6.79 -3.10
N PHE A 210 -9.63 6.89 -1.77
CA PHE A 210 -10.85 7.09 -0.98
C PHE A 210 -11.16 8.56 -0.69
N SER A 211 -10.35 9.50 -1.18
CA SER A 211 -10.50 10.92 -0.84
C SER A 211 -11.87 11.50 -1.20
N SER A 212 -12.60 10.89 -2.15
CA SER A 212 -13.95 11.31 -2.57
C SER A 212 -15.02 10.99 -1.55
N GLU A 213 -14.79 9.97 -0.76
CA GLU A 213 -15.76 9.39 0.17
C GLU A 213 -15.40 9.62 1.63
N ILE A 214 -14.11 9.78 1.94
CA ILE A 214 -13.56 9.97 3.28
C ILE A 214 -12.59 11.16 3.30
N ASP A 215 -12.79 12.12 4.19
CA ASP A 215 -11.77 13.10 4.54
C ASP A 215 -10.88 12.55 5.67
N PHE A 216 -9.68 12.05 5.30
CA PHE A 216 -8.75 11.43 6.24
C PHE A 216 -8.22 12.39 7.33
N HIS A 217 -8.46 13.70 7.23
CA HIS A 217 -8.07 14.66 8.27
C HIS A 217 -9.14 14.87 9.33
N THR A 218 -10.43 14.73 8.97
CA THR A 218 -11.55 15.08 9.85
C THR A 218 -12.45 13.92 10.21
N ASP A 219 -12.52 12.90 9.35
CA ASP A 219 -13.55 11.87 9.42
C ASP A 219 -13.06 10.60 10.13
N LEU A 220 -11.75 10.41 10.26
CA LEU A 220 -11.17 9.25 10.94
C LEU A 220 -11.53 9.21 12.43
N ARG A 221 -11.92 8.04 12.90
CA ARG A 221 -12.21 7.74 14.31
C ARG A 221 -11.47 6.49 14.74
N LYS A 222 -11.22 6.41 16.05
CA LYS A 222 -10.68 5.18 16.67
C LYS A 222 -11.68 4.04 16.43
N GLY A 223 -11.20 2.90 15.95
CA GLY A 223 -12.03 1.73 15.61
C GLY A 223 -12.41 1.63 14.12
N ASP A 224 -12.21 2.69 13.34
CA ASP A 224 -12.22 2.56 11.89
C ASP A 224 -11.14 1.57 11.46
N HIS A 225 -11.32 0.89 10.34
CA HIS A 225 -10.37 -0.13 9.91
C HIS A 225 -10.33 -0.28 8.41
N PHE A 226 -9.26 -0.93 7.95
CA PHE A 226 -9.08 -1.19 6.53
C PHE A 226 -8.40 -2.51 6.25
N ASN A 227 -8.68 -3.03 5.07
CA ASN A 227 -8.04 -4.17 4.45
C ASN A 227 -7.45 -3.70 3.11
N VAL A 228 -6.22 -4.09 2.80
CA VAL A 228 -5.54 -3.68 1.57
C VAL A 228 -4.81 -4.86 0.95
N VAL A 229 -4.93 -4.97 -0.37
CA VAL A 229 -4.17 -5.84 -1.24
C VAL A 229 -3.33 -4.95 -2.14
N TYR A 230 -2.01 -5.10 -2.13
CA TYR A 230 -1.09 -4.30 -2.94
C TYR A 230 0.05 -5.14 -3.52
N GLU A 231 0.70 -4.64 -4.57
CA GLU A 231 1.85 -5.30 -5.17
C GLU A 231 3.10 -5.13 -4.28
N SER A 232 3.78 -6.23 -4.00
CA SER A 232 5.13 -6.25 -3.45
C SER A 232 6.06 -6.88 -4.45
N GLN A 233 7.18 -6.21 -4.74
CA GLN A 233 8.16 -6.69 -5.69
C GLN A 233 9.37 -7.24 -4.95
N TYR A 234 9.65 -8.51 -5.19
CA TYR A 234 10.73 -9.26 -4.60
C TYR A 234 11.83 -9.51 -5.63
N ARG A 235 13.05 -9.62 -5.13
CA ARG A 235 14.20 -10.07 -5.92
C ARG A 235 15.07 -10.94 -5.02
N GLY A 236 15.26 -12.20 -5.43
CA GLY A 236 15.95 -13.19 -4.58
C GLY A 236 15.31 -13.33 -3.19
N GLY A 237 13.97 -13.30 -3.10
CA GLY A 237 13.23 -13.38 -1.83
C GLY A 237 13.24 -12.11 -0.98
N GLN A 238 13.98 -11.05 -1.36
CA GLN A 238 14.02 -9.79 -0.63
C GLN A 238 13.03 -8.79 -1.20
N LEU A 239 12.27 -8.10 -0.33
CA LEU A 239 11.37 -7.03 -0.75
C LEU A 239 12.20 -5.84 -1.27
N VAL A 240 12.04 -5.52 -2.55
CA VAL A 240 12.73 -4.40 -3.21
C VAL A 240 11.87 -3.14 -3.15
N LYS A 241 10.58 -3.25 -3.49
CA LYS A 241 9.66 -2.10 -3.51
C LYS A 241 8.20 -2.55 -3.48
N SER A 242 7.33 -1.64 -3.07
CA SER A 242 5.87 -1.81 -3.21
C SER A 242 5.34 -1.06 -4.42
N GLY A 243 4.44 -1.72 -5.15
CA GLY A 243 3.78 -1.23 -6.35
C GLY A 243 2.41 -0.61 -6.07
N LEU A 244 1.43 -0.96 -6.89
CA LEU A 244 0.09 -0.39 -6.83
C LEU A 244 -0.78 -1.05 -5.74
N VAL A 245 -1.73 -0.29 -5.20
CA VAL A 245 -2.88 -0.88 -4.51
C VAL A 245 -3.71 -1.64 -5.56
N LEU A 246 -3.92 -2.93 -5.36
CA LEU A 246 -4.74 -3.76 -6.23
C LEU A 246 -6.21 -3.69 -5.82
N ALA A 247 -6.46 -3.75 -4.51
CA ALA A 247 -7.78 -3.56 -3.94
C ALA A 247 -7.67 -3.06 -2.51
N ALA A 248 -8.67 -2.29 -2.07
CA ALA A 248 -8.74 -1.83 -0.70
C ALA A 248 -10.20 -1.78 -0.23
N GLU A 249 -10.39 -2.01 1.06
CA GLU A 249 -11.64 -1.83 1.77
C GLU A 249 -11.37 -0.96 2.99
N PHE A 250 -12.19 0.07 3.20
CA PHE A 250 -12.10 0.97 4.34
C PHE A 250 -13.48 1.11 4.99
N THR A 251 -13.58 0.78 6.27
CA THR A 251 -14.79 1.00 7.06
C THR A 251 -14.57 2.23 7.94
N ASN A 252 -15.25 3.33 7.61
CA ASN A 252 -15.23 4.58 8.36
C ASN A 252 -16.62 4.79 8.98
N GLN A 253 -16.68 4.93 10.30
CA GLN A 253 -17.93 5.21 11.04
C GLN A 253 -19.07 4.25 10.68
N GLY A 254 -18.74 2.96 10.51
CA GLY A 254 -19.69 1.89 10.17
C GLY A 254 -20.07 1.81 8.70
N LYS A 255 -19.58 2.71 7.84
CA LYS A 255 -19.78 2.65 6.39
C LYS A 255 -18.55 2.07 5.70
N THR A 256 -18.76 1.01 4.93
CA THR A 256 -17.69 0.34 4.17
C THR A 256 -17.59 0.89 2.75
N HIS A 257 -16.36 1.21 2.37
CA HIS A 257 -15.95 1.74 1.08
C HIS A 257 -14.98 0.76 0.44
N ARG A 258 -15.15 0.46 -0.85
CA ARG A 258 -14.31 -0.52 -1.55
C ARG A 258 -13.78 0.05 -2.84
N ALA A 259 -12.51 -0.23 -3.11
CA ALA A 259 -11.80 0.19 -4.30
C ALA A 259 -11.10 -0.99 -4.95
N ILE A 260 -11.27 -1.12 -6.26
CA ILE A 260 -10.64 -2.14 -7.10
C ILE A 260 -9.86 -1.44 -8.20
N MET A 261 -8.58 -1.77 -8.34
CA MET A 261 -7.73 -1.31 -9.43
C MET A 261 -8.11 -2.02 -10.72
N TYR A 262 -8.21 -1.25 -11.81
CA TYR A 262 -8.41 -1.78 -13.14
C TYR A 262 -7.45 -1.12 -14.11
N ARG A 263 -6.70 -1.95 -14.83
CA ARG A 263 -5.86 -1.55 -15.95
C ARG A 263 -6.57 -1.95 -17.24
N ASN A 264 -6.97 -0.98 -18.06
CA ASN A 264 -7.58 -1.27 -19.35
C ASN A 264 -6.53 -1.77 -20.37
N PRO A 265 -6.96 -2.34 -21.52
CA PRO A 265 -6.05 -2.79 -22.58
C PRO A 265 -5.13 -1.69 -23.13
N GLU A 266 -5.53 -0.41 -23.00
CA GLU A 266 -4.72 0.75 -23.37
C GLU A 266 -3.66 1.12 -22.31
N GLY A 267 -3.57 0.38 -21.21
CA GLY A 267 -2.59 0.54 -20.14
C GLY A 267 -2.95 1.59 -19.09
N GLN A 268 -4.12 2.21 -19.15
CA GLN A 268 -4.59 3.18 -18.18
C GLN A 268 -5.07 2.48 -16.91
N VAL A 269 -4.51 2.90 -15.77
CA VAL A 269 -4.87 2.40 -14.45
C VAL A 269 -5.85 3.36 -13.79
N ASN A 270 -6.98 2.85 -13.32
CA ASN A 270 -7.99 3.60 -12.57
C ASN A 270 -8.56 2.75 -11.44
N TYR A 271 -9.20 3.40 -10.47
CA TYR A 271 -9.88 2.73 -9.36
C TYR A 271 -11.39 2.87 -9.45
N PHE A 272 -12.09 1.78 -9.18
CA PHE A 272 -13.55 1.70 -9.26
C PHE A 272 -14.12 1.02 -8.02
N THR A 273 -15.38 1.31 -7.69
CA THR A 273 -16.16 0.48 -6.76
C THR A 273 -16.39 -0.90 -7.36
N PRO A 274 -16.77 -1.92 -6.57
CA PRO A 274 -17.10 -3.25 -7.08
C PRO A 274 -18.18 -3.23 -8.18
N GLU A 275 -19.08 -2.24 -8.16
CA GLU A 275 -20.14 -2.05 -9.17
C GLU A 275 -19.65 -1.32 -10.44
N GLY A 276 -18.37 -0.94 -10.50
CA GLY A 276 -17.75 -0.25 -11.62
C GLY A 276 -17.96 1.26 -11.64
N LYS A 277 -18.35 1.88 -10.52
CA LYS A 277 -18.40 3.36 -10.41
C LYS A 277 -16.99 3.89 -10.20
N SER A 278 -16.61 4.97 -10.87
CA SER A 278 -15.25 5.50 -10.71
C SER A 278 -15.05 6.15 -9.35
N LEU A 279 -13.95 5.80 -8.69
CA LEU A 279 -13.50 6.42 -7.45
C LEU A 279 -12.58 7.62 -7.69
N HIS A 280 -12.11 7.80 -8.93
CA HIS A 280 -11.42 9.01 -9.32
C HIS A 280 -12.36 10.20 -9.11
N LYS A 281 -11.91 11.16 -8.30
CA LYS A 281 -12.50 12.49 -8.38
C LYS A 281 -12.22 13.00 -9.77
N SER A 282 -13.25 13.43 -10.49
CA SER A 282 -13.00 14.27 -11.66
C SER A 282 -12.21 15.52 -11.27
N PHE A 283 -12.10 15.84 -9.96
CA PHE A 283 -11.64 17.13 -9.47
C PHE A 283 -11.14 17.10 -8.01
N LEU A 284 -9.87 17.45 -7.77
CA LEU A 284 -9.26 17.63 -6.44
C LEU A 284 -9.86 18.85 -5.75
N ARG A 285 -10.21 18.74 -4.45
CA ARG A 285 -10.73 19.86 -3.66
C ARG A 285 -9.66 20.90 -3.33
N SER A 286 -8.43 20.45 -3.09
CA SER A 286 -7.26 21.31 -2.86
C SER A 286 -6.27 21.15 -4.01
N PRO A 287 -5.86 22.24 -4.66
CA PRO A 287 -4.78 22.24 -5.66
C PRO A 287 -3.37 22.32 -5.04
N LEU A 288 -3.25 22.28 -3.71
CA LEU A 288 -1.98 22.30 -2.97
C LEU A 288 -1.84 21.04 -2.10
N GLU A 289 -0.62 20.49 -2.00
CA GLU A 289 -0.31 19.31 -1.16
C GLU A 289 -0.54 19.57 0.34
N PHE A 290 -0.19 20.77 0.82
CA PHE A 290 -0.37 21.20 2.20
C PHE A 290 -0.79 22.66 2.22
N SER A 291 -1.99 22.96 2.71
CA SER A 291 -2.41 24.36 2.87
C SER A 291 -3.51 24.52 3.90
N ARG A 292 -3.62 25.73 4.46
CA ARG A 292 -4.75 26.18 5.26
C ARG A 292 -5.60 27.14 4.44
N ILE A 293 -6.92 27.02 4.53
CA ILE A 293 -7.83 28.01 3.95
C ILE A 293 -7.70 29.30 4.76
N SER A 294 -7.21 30.37 4.13
CA SER A 294 -7.14 31.70 4.75
C SER A 294 -8.40 32.51 4.51
N SER A 295 -9.13 32.23 3.42
CA SER A 295 -10.42 32.84 3.09
C SER A 295 -11.29 31.88 2.30
N GLY A 296 -12.52 31.65 2.77
CA GLY A 296 -13.52 30.87 2.02
C GLY A 296 -14.25 31.66 0.94
N PHE A 297 -15.02 30.95 0.12
CA PHE A 297 -15.94 31.53 -0.85
C PHE A 297 -17.06 32.30 -0.14
N SER A 298 -17.37 33.52 -0.61
CA SER A 298 -18.44 34.34 -0.04
C SER A 298 -19.05 35.28 -1.07
N MET A 299 -20.37 35.44 -1.06
CA MET A 299 -21.08 36.39 -1.91
C MET A 299 -21.06 37.83 -1.36
N GLY A 300 -20.52 38.05 -0.15
CA GLY A 300 -20.41 39.37 0.46
C GLY A 300 -19.45 39.36 1.64
N ARG A 301 -18.19 39.71 1.40
CA ARG A 301 -17.15 39.88 2.42
C ARG A 301 -16.54 41.28 2.32
N PHE A 302 -16.17 41.86 3.45
CA PHE A 302 -15.42 43.12 3.49
C PHE A 302 -14.00 42.91 2.93
N HIS A 303 -13.64 43.66 1.88
CA HIS A 303 -12.33 43.57 1.24
C HIS A 303 -11.32 44.50 1.94
N PRO A 304 -10.29 43.97 2.63
CA PRO A 304 -9.43 44.79 3.49
C PRO A 304 -8.63 45.86 2.73
N VAL A 305 -8.24 45.58 1.48
CA VAL A 305 -7.48 46.54 0.64
C VAL A 305 -8.34 47.63 -0.01
N LEU A 306 -9.57 47.28 -0.43
CA LEU A 306 -10.46 48.18 -1.19
C LEU A 306 -11.52 48.83 -0.30
N GLN A 307 -11.60 48.41 0.97
CA GLN A 307 -12.55 48.87 1.98
C GLN A 307 -14.03 48.84 1.55
N LYS A 308 -14.43 47.81 0.78
CA LYS A 308 -15.81 47.62 0.29
C LYS A 308 -16.28 46.19 0.47
N MET A 309 -17.59 45.99 0.63
CA MET A 309 -18.20 44.66 0.57
C MET A 309 -18.14 44.13 -0.86
N ARG A 310 -17.51 42.97 -1.05
CA ARG A 310 -17.34 42.34 -2.36
C ARG A 310 -17.45 40.82 -2.23
N ALA A 311 -18.01 40.19 -3.26
CA ALA A 311 -17.98 38.73 -3.37
C ALA A 311 -16.55 38.24 -3.57
N HIS A 312 -16.13 37.29 -2.73
CA HIS A 312 -14.95 36.48 -2.93
C HIS A 312 -15.35 35.22 -3.70
N LYS A 313 -15.13 35.23 -5.02
CA LYS A 313 -15.63 34.20 -5.96
C LYS A 313 -14.72 32.97 -6.08
N GLY A 314 -13.89 32.76 -5.06
CA GLY A 314 -12.93 31.68 -4.96
C GLY A 314 -12.60 31.35 -3.50
N VAL A 315 -11.58 30.54 -3.31
CA VAL A 315 -11.01 30.16 -2.01
C VAL A 315 -9.53 30.54 -2.04
N ASP A 316 -9.07 31.19 -0.96
CA ASP A 316 -7.67 31.52 -0.80
C ASP A 316 -6.99 30.48 0.09
N PHE A 317 -5.97 29.85 -0.47
CA PHE A 317 -5.11 28.93 0.27
C PHE A 317 -3.81 29.64 0.62
N ALA A 318 -3.59 29.89 1.91
CA ALA A 318 -2.33 30.46 2.36
C ALA A 318 -1.22 29.41 2.27
N ALA A 319 -0.15 29.75 1.56
CA ALA A 319 1.02 28.91 1.41
C ALA A 319 2.26 29.77 1.09
N PRO A 320 3.47 29.36 1.49
CA PRO A 320 4.70 30.08 1.14
C PRO A 320 4.89 30.25 -0.37
N THR A 321 5.48 31.37 -0.78
CA THR A 321 5.92 31.58 -2.17
C THR A 321 6.77 30.39 -2.64
N GLY A 322 6.50 29.86 -3.82
CA GLY A 322 7.20 28.70 -4.37
C GLY A 322 6.46 27.37 -4.17
N THR A 323 5.45 27.29 -3.30
CA THR A 323 4.64 26.06 -3.12
C THR A 323 4.05 25.60 -4.44
N ARG A 324 4.17 24.32 -4.77
CA ARG A 324 3.73 23.77 -6.07
C ARG A 324 2.20 23.77 -6.16
N ILE A 325 1.69 24.26 -7.28
CA ILE A 325 0.26 24.27 -7.60
C ILE A 325 -0.01 23.14 -8.59
N LYS A 326 -0.96 22.27 -8.23
CA LYS A 326 -1.42 21.15 -9.04
C LYS A 326 -2.70 21.49 -9.80
N ALA A 327 -2.85 20.97 -11.01
CA ALA A 327 -4.13 20.96 -11.71
C ALA A 327 -5.13 20.11 -10.91
N SER A 328 -6.26 20.72 -10.52
CA SER A 328 -7.30 19.99 -9.77
C SER A 328 -7.98 18.91 -10.61
N SER A 329 -7.91 18.95 -11.94
CA SER A 329 -8.56 17.99 -12.82
C SER A 329 -7.85 17.94 -14.17
N ASP A 330 -8.03 16.82 -14.88
CA ASP A 330 -7.68 16.72 -16.29
C ASP A 330 -8.32 17.87 -17.07
N GLY A 331 -7.55 18.50 -17.95
CA GLY A 331 -8.05 19.65 -18.68
C GLY A 331 -7.12 20.16 -19.77
N VAL A 332 -7.54 21.25 -20.39
CA VAL A 332 -6.78 21.98 -21.40
C VAL A 332 -6.54 23.39 -20.89
N VAL A 333 -5.30 23.86 -20.97
CA VAL A 333 -4.93 25.23 -20.64
C VAL A 333 -5.65 26.19 -21.59
N SER A 334 -6.63 26.91 -21.07
CA SER A 334 -7.38 27.91 -21.83
C SER A 334 -6.73 29.31 -21.76
N PHE A 335 -5.98 29.58 -20.69
CA PHE A 335 -5.23 30.81 -20.48
C PHE A 335 -4.01 30.55 -19.58
N VAL A 336 -2.90 31.21 -19.90
CA VAL A 336 -1.70 31.32 -19.07
C VAL A 336 -1.08 32.69 -19.32
N GLY A 337 -0.83 33.47 -18.26
CA GLY A 337 -0.27 34.82 -18.38
C GLY A 337 -0.77 35.77 -17.29
N VAL A 338 -0.55 37.08 -17.47
CA VAL A 338 -0.99 38.12 -16.53
C VAL A 338 -2.47 38.46 -16.78
N LYS A 339 -3.29 38.45 -15.72
CA LYS A 339 -4.75 38.69 -15.80
C LYS A 339 -5.25 39.65 -14.72
N GLY A 340 -4.98 40.93 -14.90
CA GLY A 340 -5.50 42.00 -14.04
C GLY A 340 -5.24 41.76 -12.56
N GLY A 341 -6.28 41.84 -11.73
CA GLY A 341 -6.19 41.65 -10.28
C GLY A 341 -5.70 40.26 -9.85
N TYR A 342 -5.85 39.22 -10.68
CA TYR A 342 -5.33 37.88 -10.38
C TYR A 342 -3.80 37.78 -10.53
N GLY A 343 -3.12 38.80 -11.07
CA GLY A 343 -1.69 38.72 -11.35
C GLY A 343 -1.39 37.63 -12.38
N ASN A 344 -0.35 36.84 -12.15
CA ASN A 344 -0.08 35.66 -12.96
C ASN A 344 -1.15 34.61 -12.70
N ALA A 345 -1.84 34.19 -13.76
CA ALA A 345 -2.95 33.26 -13.67
C ALA A 345 -2.88 32.15 -14.72
N VAL A 346 -3.41 30.98 -14.34
CA VAL A 346 -3.68 29.86 -15.24
C VAL A 346 -5.18 29.58 -15.19
N ILE A 347 -5.81 29.36 -16.35
CA ILE A 347 -7.20 28.90 -16.43
C ILE A 347 -7.25 27.58 -17.19
N LEU A 348 -7.79 26.55 -16.55
CA LEU A 348 -7.98 25.24 -17.17
C LEU A 348 -9.46 25.04 -17.52
N LYS A 349 -9.73 24.56 -18.73
CA LYS A 349 -11.05 24.05 -19.12
C LYS A 349 -11.07 22.54 -18.93
N HIS A 350 -12.09 22.05 -18.25
CA HIS A 350 -12.32 20.64 -17.95
C HIS A 350 -13.54 20.14 -18.73
N GLN A 351 -13.85 18.86 -18.58
CA GLN A 351 -15.11 18.29 -19.07
C GLN A 351 -16.32 18.86 -18.30
N ASN A 352 -17.54 18.53 -18.73
CA ASN A 352 -18.80 18.90 -18.08
C ASN A 352 -18.99 20.43 -17.87
N ASN A 353 -18.50 21.23 -18.81
CA ASN A 353 -18.55 22.70 -18.75
C ASN A 353 -17.98 23.30 -17.46
N MET A 354 -16.94 22.66 -16.92
CA MET A 354 -16.22 23.13 -15.75
C MET A 354 -14.94 23.87 -16.15
N SER A 355 -14.55 24.86 -15.37
CA SER A 355 -13.24 25.50 -15.50
C SER A 355 -12.67 25.91 -14.15
N THR A 356 -11.35 25.91 -14.03
CA THR A 356 -10.65 26.42 -12.85
C THR A 356 -9.77 27.59 -13.16
N LEU A 357 -9.65 28.50 -12.19
CA LEU A 357 -8.70 29.61 -12.21
C LEU A 357 -7.74 29.46 -11.03
N TYR A 358 -6.46 29.63 -11.31
CA TYR A 358 -5.36 29.67 -10.33
C TYR A 358 -4.70 31.05 -10.45
N GLY A 359 -4.80 31.88 -9.42
CA GLY A 359 -4.31 33.25 -9.40
C GLY A 359 -3.16 33.48 -8.42
N HIS A 360 -2.51 34.63 -8.56
CA HIS A 360 -1.40 35.14 -7.76
C HIS A 360 -0.11 34.32 -7.86
N LEU A 361 0.11 33.59 -8.97
CA LEU A 361 1.29 32.75 -9.15
C LEU A 361 2.60 33.57 -9.12
N SER A 362 3.66 33.00 -8.56
CA SER A 362 5.02 33.55 -8.70
C SER A 362 5.62 33.18 -10.05
N ARG A 363 5.37 31.94 -10.50
CA ARG A 363 5.92 31.38 -11.72
C ARG A 363 4.98 30.33 -12.32
N PHE A 364 4.99 30.21 -13.66
CA PHE A 364 4.32 29.13 -14.39
C PHE A 364 5.21 27.90 -14.51
N ALA A 365 4.61 26.71 -14.58
CA ALA A 365 5.37 25.49 -14.87
C ALA A 365 6.14 25.61 -16.20
N PRO A 366 7.38 25.09 -16.30
CA PRO A 366 8.15 25.14 -17.54
C PRO A 366 7.39 24.56 -18.74
N GLY A 367 7.35 25.30 -19.85
CA GLY A 367 6.70 24.86 -21.09
C GLY A 367 5.17 24.93 -21.10
N LEU A 368 4.53 25.37 -20.01
CA LEU A 368 3.07 25.51 -19.93
C LEU A 368 2.56 26.55 -20.92
N ARG A 369 1.68 26.14 -21.84
CA ARG A 369 1.13 27.02 -22.89
C ARG A 369 -0.36 26.78 -23.13
N LYS A 370 -1.04 27.79 -23.68
CA LYS A 370 -2.45 27.68 -24.10
C LYS A 370 -2.62 26.51 -25.09
N GLY A 371 -3.68 25.73 -24.93
CA GLY A 371 -3.97 24.53 -25.73
C GLY A 371 -3.32 23.25 -25.22
N GLN A 372 -2.38 23.32 -24.28
CA GLN A 372 -1.75 22.14 -23.70
C GLN A 372 -2.74 21.34 -22.85
N LYS A 373 -2.73 20.01 -23.02
CA LYS A 373 -3.42 19.08 -22.11
C LYS A 373 -2.63 18.94 -20.82
N VAL A 374 -3.32 18.98 -19.70
CA VAL A 374 -2.75 18.72 -18.37
C VAL A 374 -3.55 17.63 -17.68
N SER A 375 -2.86 16.78 -16.95
CA SER A 375 -3.49 15.74 -16.12
C SER A 375 -3.76 16.28 -14.72
N GLN A 376 -4.77 15.73 -14.04
CA GLN A 376 -5.01 15.95 -12.63
C GLN A 376 -3.72 15.70 -11.82
N GLY A 377 -3.41 16.56 -10.87
CA GLY A 377 -2.20 16.48 -10.06
C GLY A 377 -0.93 17.05 -10.73
N GLN A 378 -0.94 17.30 -12.04
CA GLN A 378 0.20 17.88 -12.75
C GLN A 378 0.53 19.28 -12.23
N ILE A 379 1.81 19.57 -12.00
CA ILE A 379 2.27 20.89 -11.57
C ILE A 379 2.06 21.90 -12.72
N ILE A 380 1.33 22.97 -12.44
CA ILE A 380 1.02 24.05 -13.38
C ILE A 380 1.68 25.39 -13.00
N GLY A 381 2.24 25.48 -11.81
CA GLY A 381 2.97 26.67 -11.38
C GLY A 381 3.29 26.66 -9.90
N ASN A 382 3.66 27.82 -9.39
CA ASN A 382 4.03 28.00 -7.98
C ASN A 382 3.29 29.18 -7.36
N VAL A 383 2.93 29.04 -6.08
CA VAL A 383 2.31 30.08 -5.26
C VAL A 383 3.18 31.33 -5.24
N GLY A 384 2.56 32.49 -5.24
CA GLY A 384 3.22 33.78 -5.13
C GLY A 384 2.30 34.82 -4.52
N MET A 385 2.52 36.08 -4.88
CA MET A 385 1.74 37.23 -4.43
C MET A 385 1.58 38.28 -5.54
N THR A 386 1.52 37.84 -6.80
CA THR A 386 1.40 38.77 -7.95
C THR A 386 -0.02 39.32 -8.07
N GLY A 387 -0.19 40.53 -8.62
CA GLY A 387 -1.51 41.16 -8.73
C GLY A 387 -2.00 41.75 -7.41
N LEU A 388 -3.32 41.72 -7.18
CA LEU A 388 -3.94 42.25 -5.96
C LEU A 388 -3.95 41.20 -4.85
N ALA A 389 -2.80 41.02 -4.18
CA ALA A 389 -2.62 40.09 -3.07
C ALA A 389 -2.03 40.79 -1.84
N THR A 390 -2.50 40.45 -0.64
CA THR A 390 -1.97 40.99 0.62
C THR A 390 -0.81 40.19 1.21
N GLY A 391 -0.57 38.99 0.70
CA GLY A 391 0.52 38.10 1.10
C GLY A 391 0.55 36.84 0.24
N PRO A 392 1.56 35.96 0.40
CA PRO A 392 1.65 34.72 -0.38
C PRO A 392 0.45 33.79 -0.17
N HIS A 393 -0.29 33.55 -1.25
CA HIS A 393 -1.42 32.63 -1.27
C HIS A 393 -1.78 32.23 -2.71
N LEU A 394 -2.55 31.16 -2.85
CA LEU A 394 -3.21 30.80 -4.09
C LEU A 394 -4.67 31.25 -4.02
N HIS A 395 -5.10 32.07 -4.97
CA HIS A 395 -6.51 32.30 -5.21
C HIS A 395 -7.05 31.27 -6.20
N TYR A 396 -8.03 30.48 -5.76
CA TYR A 396 -8.57 29.36 -6.53
C TYR A 396 -10.07 29.51 -6.77
N GLU A 397 -10.49 29.48 -8.04
CA GLU A 397 -11.91 29.51 -8.40
C GLU A 397 -12.31 28.25 -9.16
N LEU A 398 -13.54 27.79 -8.92
CA LEU A 398 -14.21 26.78 -9.72
C LEU A 398 -15.48 27.39 -10.34
N LEU A 399 -15.62 27.19 -11.64
CA LEU A 399 -16.82 27.55 -12.38
C LEU A 399 -17.47 26.28 -12.93
N VAL A 400 -18.79 26.17 -12.75
CA VAL A 400 -19.63 25.12 -13.31
C VAL A 400 -20.70 25.78 -14.18
N ASN A 401 -20.78 25.43 -15.46
CA ASN A 401 -21.70 26.07 -16.42
C ASN A 401 -21.56 27.60 -16.44
N GLY A 402 -20.32 28.09 -16.33
CA GLY A 402 -20.01 29.53 -16.32
C GLY A 402 -20.33 30.28 -15.02
N ARG A 403 -20.82 29.61 -13.97
CA ARG A 403 -21.11 30.21 -12.67
C ARG A 403 -20.05 29.82 -11.64
N HIS A 404 -19.53 30.79 -10.89
CA HIS A 404 -18.64 30.51 -9.78
C HIS A 404 -19.40 29.78 -8.67
N VAL A 405 -18.79 28.70 -8.15
CA VAL A 405 -19.33 27.89 -7.07
C VAL A 405 -18.27 27.74 -5.98
N ASP A 406 -18.69 27.43 -4.76
CA ASP A 406 -17.77 27.12 -3.68
C ASP A 406 -17.12 25.75 -3.94
N PRO A 407 -15.82 25.67 -4.27
CA PRO A 407 -15.15 24.41 -4.57
C PRO A 407 -15.08 23.47 -3.36
N MET A 408 -15.28 23.98 -2.14
CA MET A 408 -15.26 23.19 -0.91
C MET A 408 -16.62 22.54 -0.62
N LYS A 409 -17.71 23.03 -1.21
CA LYS A 409 -19.07 22.57 -0.91
C LYS A 409 -19.82 21.98 -2.10
N VAL A 410 -19.43 22.31 -3.33
CA VAL A 410 -20.14 21.84 -4.51
C VAL A 410 -19.98 20.32 -4.67
N ALA A 411 -21.07 19.65 -5.03
CA ALA A 411 -21.01 18.27 -5.50
C ALA A 411 -20.30 18.25 -6.85
N LEU A 412 -19.09 17.69 -6.88
CA LEU A 412 -18.29 17.55 -8.09
C LEU A 412 -18.78 16.31 -8.86
N PRO A 413 -18.85 16.35 -10.20
CA PRO A 413 -19.26 15.17 -10.97
C PRO A 413 -18.31 14.01 -10.69
N THR A 414 -18.84 12.85 -10.32
CA THR A 414 -18.05 11.61 -10.26
C THR A 414 -17.51 11.30 -11.64
N ALA A 415 -16.26 10.84 -11.73
CA ALA A 415 -15.72 10.37 -13.00
C ALA A 415 -16.63 9.27 -13.58
N ALA A 416 -16.65 9.16 -14.92
CA ALA A 416 -17.53 8.21 -15.60
C ALA A 416 -17.27 6.78 -15.09
N SER A 417 -18.35 6.05 -14.80
CA SER A 417 -18.27 4.62 -14.52
C SER A 417 -17.54 3.89 -15.64
N ILE A 418 -17.03 2.70 -15.33
CA ILE A 418 -16.29 1.90 -16.29
C ILE A 418 -17.04 1.77 -17.62
N ALA A 419 -16.32 2.01 -18.71
CA ALA A 419 -16.89 2.01 -20.05
C ALA A 419 -17.54 0.64 -20.34
N PRO A 420 -18.71 0.59 -21.00
CA PRO A 420 -19.45 -0.65 -21.21
C PRO A 420 -18.60 -1.78 -21.82
N LYS A 421 -17.71 -1.44 -22.77
CA LYS A 421 -16.78 -2.39 -23.42
C LYS A 421 -15.80 -3.09 -22.46
N TYR A 422 -15.53 -2.52 -21.30
CA TYR A 422 -14.58 -3.06 -20.31
C TYR A 422 -15.26 -3.71 -19.11
N ARG A 423 -16.60 -3.64 -18.99
CA ARG A 423 -17.31 -4.14 -17.81
C ARG A 423 -17.06 -5.62 -17.53
N ALA A 424 -17.16 -6.45 -18.56
CA ALA A 424 -16.98 -7.89 -18.41
C ALA A 424 -15.56 -8.25 -17.90
N ASP A 425 -14.52 -7.66 -18.51
CA ASP A 425 -13.12 -7.88 -18.09
C ASP A 425 -12.88 -7.35 -16.67
N PHE A 426 -13.44 -6.19 -16.33
CA PHE A 426 -13.36 -5.66 -14.96
C PHE A 426 -13.98 -6.59 -13.92
N PHE A 427 -15.20 -7.08 -14.15
CA PHE A 427 -15.86 -7.98 -13.21
C PHE A 427 -15.10 -9.30 -13.04
N ALA A 428 -14.54 -9.84 -14.14
CA ALA A 428 -13.70 -11.03 -14.08
C ALA A 428 -12.44 -10.80 -13.22
N ARG A 429 -11.79 -9.63 -13.37
CA ARG A 429 -10.58 -9.28 -12.61
C ARG A 429 -10.86 -8.85 -11.17
N SER A 430 -12.03 -8.28 -10.88
CA SER A 430 -12.38 -7.78 -9.54
C SER A 430 -12.76 -8.91 -8.59
N THR A 431 -13.36 -9.99 -9.10
CA THR A 431 -13.82 -11.14 -8.30
C THR A 431 -12.75 -11.71 -7.36
N PRO A 432 -11.54 -12.10 -7.83
CA PRO A 432 -10.52 -12.64 -6.94
C PRO A 432 -10.02 -11.62 -5.90
N LEU A 433 -9.94 -10.35 -6.26
CA LEU A 433 -9.53 -9.27 -5.35
C LEU A 433 -10.55 -9.02 -4.23
N ILE A 434 -11.84 -9.09 -4.56
CA ILE A 434 -12.92 -8.98 -3.58
C ILE A 434 -12.89 -10.16 -2.61
N ALA A 435 -12.64 -11.39 -3.11
CA ALA A 435 -12.48 -12.56 -2.26
C ALA A 435 -11.27 -12.44 -1.31
N GLN A 436 -10.15 -11.92 -1.80
CA GLN A 436 -8.96 -11.63 -0.97
C GLN A 436 -9.24 -10.61 0.13
N LEU A 437 -9.99 -9.54 -0.16
CA LEU A 437 -10.43 -8.59 0.87
C LEU A 437 -11.35 -9.24 1.90
N ALA A 438 -12.27 -10.10 1.47
CA ALA A 438 -13.19 -10.79 2.36
C ALA A 438 -12.47 -11.75 3.34
N LEU A 439 -11.41 -12.42 2.89
CA LEU A 439 -10.57 -13.27 3.75
C LEU A 439 -9.95 -12.46 4.91
N LEU A 440 -9.53 -11.23 4.65
CA LEU A 440 -8.98 -10.34 5.69
C LEU A 440 -10.05 -9.86 6.67
N GLY A 441 -11.29 -9.66 6.21
CA GLY A 441 -12.41 -9.25 7.05
C GLY A 441 -12.90 -10.37 7.98
N ALA A 442 -12.97 -11.61 7.51
CA ALA A 442 -13.49 -12.76 8.27
C ALA A 442 -12.62 -13.13 9.48
N ASN A 443 -11.30 -12.96 9.39
CA ASN A 443 -10.36 -13.29 10.46
C ASN A 443 -10.49 -12.41 11.72
N ARG A 444 -11.29 -11.34 11.69
CA ARG A 444 -11.61 -10.53 12.88
C ARG A 444 -12.74 -11.10 13.72
N VAL A 445 -13.60 -11.95 13.15
CA VAL A 445 -14.70 -12.58 13.89
C VAL A 445 -14.14 -13.59 14.91
N ALA A 446 -13.04 -14.27 14.56
CA ALA A 446 -12.39 -15.25 15.42
C ALA A 446 -11.58 -14.64 16.59
N SER A 447 -11.37 -13.31 16.62
CA SER A 447 -10.70 -12.63 17.74
C SER A 447 -11.66 -12.01 18.76
N ILE A 448 -12.98 -12.25 18.61
CA ILE A 448 -14.03 -11.70 19.49
C ILE A 448 -14.73 -12.79 20.32
N GLU A 449 -14.36 -14.08 20.18
CA GLU A 449 -14.87 -15.15 21.04
C GLU A 449 -13.96 -15.46 22.23
#